data_AF-A0A0F7W823-F1
#
_entry.id   AF-A0A0F7W823-F1
#
_cell.length_a   1.000
_cell.length_b   1.000
_cell.length_c   1.000
_cell.angle_alpha   90.00
_cell.angle_beta   90.00
_cell.angle_gamma   90.00
#
_symmetry.space_group_name_H-M   'P 1'
#
loop_
_entity.id
_entity.type
_entity.pdbx_description
1 polymer ?
#
loop_
_entity_poly.entity_id
_entity_poly.type
_entity_poly.pdbx_seq_one_letter_code
_entity_poly.pdbx_strand_id
1 'polypeptide(L)'
;MVLTALRVEHEAVHRHLADVREVELPQGTLLDVGRIPGLDWEVALAETGPTNTRAALITQSTIEYFDADALLFVGVAGAVKDDVRLGDVVVARKVYGYHGGRESTDGFQARPDVWEPTHPVSQLVLSARRNDPWVFLPPDARPASLPRIHFEPIASGDVLIGSRGSETARRIRSHYNDAVAVDMESHGVAHAARMHSAVRMLSIRGISDYAGPGKAASDATGSQETAARHAAAFALRVLRDLRPAGRPARERPRGPAVVLVSAPDHGPAAEAWDRRCVLDVGGREYLLYKGPGDLLQESRDGDVVRRQAVVRVPDRGSRGSYAWLRQVEWIRPLTGHGGFDPLAALEREAGLCRALGGPGVVHLTRDGNTATLALAWPADPKVGSPAQTLYELLPEPPAPATPLRLWSVVKGLAEVATVLERMGDKNLSHRALRPTAIVMGRPRMLLRDFGLAAVPPRPGENPGPYQAPEQRHGSGARPGPATDVYQLGALLYRALTGREPGPGAFGPPPAALSSSSAPDSLVRLVTGALRQKPGERPRMRTFRLTLLSVARELASVPPPQR
;
A
#
# COMPACT_ATOMS: atom_id res chain seq x y z
N MET A 1 0.00 7.60 -10.05
CA MET A 1 0.79 8.51 -10.89
C MET A 1 0.59 9.96 -10.44
N VAL A 2 1.56 10.82 -10.75
CA VAL A 2 1.48 12.27 -10.59
C VAL A 2 1.78 12.89 -11.95
N LEU A 3 0.93 13.80 -12.42
CA LEU A 3 1.17 14.54 -13.65
C LEU A 3 1.39 16.01 -13.30
N THR A 4 2.25 16.68 -14.05
CA THR A 4 2.56 18.10 -13.90
C THR A 4 2.60 18.75 -15.28
N ALA A 5 2.34 20.05 -15.42
CA ALA A 5 2.36 20.72 -16.71
C ALA A 5 3.72 21.36 -17.05
N LEU A 6 4.47 21.81 -16.03
CA LEU A 6 5.69 22.59 -16.20
C LEU A 6 6.88 22.00 -15.44
N ARG A 7 8.11 22.26 -15.92
CA ARG A 7 9.36 21.79 -15.28
C ARG A 7 9.44 22.10 -13.78
N VAL A 8 9.06 23.32 -13.37
CA VAL A 8 9.11 23.73 -11.96
C VAL A 8 8.15 22.92 -11.08
N GLU A 9 7.04 22.46 -11.65
CA GLU A 9 6.06 21.60 -10.99
C GLU A 9 6.58 20.16 -10.93
N HIS A 10 7.17 19.67 -12.02
CA HIS A 10 7.83 18.37 -12.08
C HIS A 10 8.93 18.27 -11.02
N GLU A 11 9.83 19.24 -10.99
CA GLU A 11 10.89 19.36 -9.98
C GLU A 11 10.35 19.46 -8.55
N ALA A 12 9.13 19.99 -8.39
CA ALA A 12 8.48 20.07 -7.10
C ALA A 12 8.08 18.73 -6.51
N VAL A 13 7.69 17.79 -7.36
CA VAL A 13 7.37 16.42 -6.97
C VAL A 13 8.62 15.55 -7.00
N HIS A 14 9.44 15.66 -8.05
CA HIS A 14 10.63 14.83 -8.30
C HIS A 14 11.61 14.82 -7.13
N ARG A 15 11.81 15.96 -6.46
CA ARG A 15 12.71 16.05 -5.29
C ARG A 15 12.34 15.15 -4.10
N HIS A 16 11.11 14.65 -4.07
CA HIS A 16 10.65 13.71 -3.05
C HIS A 16 10.79 12.25 -3.46
N LEU A 17 11.12 11.98 -4.74
CA LEU A 17 11.32 10.64 -5.25
C LEU A 17 12.70 10.11 -4.84
N ALA A 18 12.72 8.84 -4.49
CA ALA A 18 13.89 7.99 -4.32
C ALA A 18 13.80 6.82 -5.31
N ASP A 19 14.94 6.19 -5.61
CA ASP A 19 15.03 5.05 -6.53
C ASP A 19 14.44 5.35 -7.94
N VAL A 20 14.70 6.55 -8.46
CA VAL A 20 14.13 7.02 -9.74
C VAL A 20 14.74 6.26 -10.92
N ARG A 21 13.87 5.79 -11.80
CA ARG A 21 14.20 5.25 -13.12
C ARG A 21 13.35 5.93 -14.19
N GLU A 22 13.92 6.14 -15.36
CA GLU A 22 13.17 6.64 -16.50
C GLU A 22 12.41 5.48 -17.17
N VAL A 23 11.20 5.76 -17.63
CA VAL A 23 10.35 4.84 -18.39
C VAL A 23 9.81 5.58 -19.61
N GLU A 24 10.05 5.02 -20.79
CA GLU A 24 9.46 5.50 -22.03
C GLU A 24 8.17 4.73 -22.34
N LEU A 25 7.08 5.46 -22.58
CA LEU A 25 5.82 4.88 -23.07
C LEU A 25 5.93 4.58 -24.58
N PRO A 26 5.11 3.65 -25.14
CA PRO A 26 5.17 3.28 -26.56
C PRO A 26 5.06 4.45 -27.55
N GLN A 27 4.39 5.53 -27.16
CA GLN A 27 4.26 6.76 -27.95
C GLN A 27 5.38 7.80 -27.72
N GLY A 28 6.45 7.45 -26.98
CA GLY A 28 7.63 8.28 -26.77
C GLY A 28 7.58 9.25 -25.57
N THR A 29 6.59 9.15 -24.70
CA THR A 29 6.52 9.96 -23.47
C THR A 29 7.48 9.39 -22.43
N LEU A 30 8.38 10.23 -21.89
CA LEU A 30 9.29 9.86 -20.81
C LEU A 30 8.67 10.16 -19.44
N LEU A 31 8.83 9.23 -18.50
CA LEU A 31 8.35 9.35 -17.11
C LEU A 31 9.44 8.96 -16.12
N ASP A 32 9.52 9.73 -15.04
CA ASP A 32 10.30 9.36 -13.86
C ASP A 32 9.46 8.47 -12.96
N VAL A 33 9.88 7.22 -12.75
CA VAL A 33 9.21 6.28 -11.86
C VAL A 33 10.07 6.05 -10.63
N GLY A 34 9.54 6.33 -9.45
CA GLY A 34 10.26 6.14 -8.19
C GLY A 34 9.32 5.90 -7.02
N ARG A 35 9.86 5.93 -5.80
CA ARG A 35 9.11 5.81 -4.56
C ARG A 35 9.31 7.06 -3.71
N ILE A 36 8.34 7.39 -2.87
CA ILE A 36 8.48 8.49 -1.92
C ILE A 36 8.65 7.87 -0.52
N PRO A 37 9.76 8.13 0.18
CA PRO A 37 9.98 7.59 1.52
C PRO A 37 8.81 7.88 2.47
N GLY A 38 8.29 6.83 3.12
CA GLY A 38 7.14 6.94 4.02
C GLY A 38 5.76 6.86 3.35
N LEU A 39 5.70 6.66 2.03
CA LEU A 39 4.48 6.40 1.27
C LEU A 39 4.47 4.97 0.69
N ASP A 40 3.30 4.33 0.63
CA ASP A 40 3.12 2.98 0.05
C ASP A 40 2.91 3.00 -1.48
N TRP A 41 3.46 4.00 -2.16
CA TRP A 41 3.19 4.27 -3.57
C TRP A 41 4.46 4.15 -4.42
N GLU A 42 4.37 3.45 -5.55
CA GLU A 42 5.25 3.72 -6.71
C GLU A 42 4.61 4.88 -7.50
N VAL A 43 5.40 5.92 -7.73
CA VAL A 43 4.96 7.15 -8.36
C VAL A 43 5.61 7.25 -9.73
N ALA A 44 4.80 7.11 -10.78
CA ALA A 44 5.13 7.57 -12.12
C ALA A 44 4.83 9.07 -12.21
N LEU A 45 5.84 9.87 -12.51
CA LEU A 45 5.81 11.32 -12.64
C LEU A 45 6.08 11.71 -14.11
N ALA A 46 5.23 12.56 -14.68
CA ALA A 46 5.43 13.06 -16.04
C ALA A 46 5.10 14.55 -16.15
N GLU A 47 5.89 15.24 -16.96
CA GLU A 47 5.58 16.58 -17.45
C GLU A 47 4.72 16.48 -18.73
N THR A 48 3.48 16.96 -18.66
CA THR A 48 2.54 16.93 -19.78
C THR A 48 2.77 18.05 -20.77
N GLY A 49 3.36 19.17 -20.34
CA GLY A 49 3.27 20.43 -21.06
C GLY A 49 1.88 21.08 -20.97
N PRO A 50 1.72 22.29 -21.50
CA PRO A 50 0.47 23.03 -21.44
C PRO A 50 -0.60 22.47 -22.38
N THR A 51 -1.84 22.89 -22.15
CA THR A 51 -3.09 22.55 -22.87
C THR A 51 -3.80 21.28 -22.41
N ASN A 52 -5.14 21.33 -22.44
CA ASN A 52 -6.02 20.24 -22.04
C ASN A 52 -5.87 19.03 -22.96
N THR A 53 -5.75 19.25 -24.28
CA THR A 53 -5.62 18.16 -25.25
C THR A 53 -4.36 17.33 -24.99
N ARG A 54 -3.21 17.99 -24.81
CA ARG A 54 -1.94 17.29 -24.55
C ARG A 54 -1.99 16.57 -23.20
N ALA A 55 -2.49 17.25 -22.16
CA ALA A 55 -2.63 16.66 -20.84
C ALA A 55 -3.55 15.43 -20.85
N ALA A 56 -4.65 15.46 -21.62
CA ALA A 56 -5.56 14.31 -21.77
C ALA A 56 -4.88 13.10 -22.44
N LEU A 57 -4.13 13.31 -23.54
CA LEU A 57 -3.45 12.24 -24.27
C LEU A 57 -2.39 11.54 -23.41
N ILE A 58 -1.58 12.32 -22.68
CA ILE A 58 -0.56 11.78 -21.77
C ILE A 58 -1.23 11.08 -20.59
N THR A 59 -2.29 11.66 -20.02
CA THR A 59 -3.05 11.04 -18.95
C THR A 59 -3.60 9.68 -19.36
N GLN A 60 -4.28 9.60 -20.51
CA GLN A 60 -4.85 8.36 -21.03
C GLN A 60 -3.77 7.28 -21.19
N SER A 61 -2.68 7.62 -21.88
CA SER A 61 -1.61 6.67 -22.17
C SER A 61 -0.90 6.21 -20.89
N THR A 62 -0.73 7.10 -19.92
CA THR A 62 -0.11 6.78 -18.63
C THR A 62 -1.02 5.89 -17.79
N ILE A 63 -2.34 6.12 -17.81
CA ILE A 63 -3.30 5.29 -17.04
C ILE A 63 -3.29 3.86 -17.59
N GLU A 64 -3.32 3.71 -18.92
CA GLU A 64 -3.32 2.41 -19.57
C GLU A 64 -2.01 1.64 -19.36
N TYR A 65 -0.87 2.33 -19.41
CA TYR A 65 0.43 1.68 -19.25
C TYR A 65 0.66 1.17 -17.82
N PHE A 66 0.34 2.00 -16.82
CA PHE A 66 0.61 1.70 -15.42
C PHE A 66 -0.57 1.04 -14.66
N ASP A 67 -1.76 0.95 -15.27
CA ASP A 67 -3.01 0.54 -14.58
C ASP A 67 -3.22 1.31 -13.26
N ALA A 68 -3.13 2.64 -13.34
CA ALA A 68 -2.93 3.47 -12.17
C ALA A 68 -4.13 3.49 -11.20
N ASP A 69 -3.86 3.28 -9.92
CA ASP A 69 -4.82 3.36 -8.82
C ASP A 69 -5.32 4.78 -8.49
N ALA A 70 -4.46 5.76 -8.75
CA ALA A 70 -4.67 7.16 -8.42
C ALA A 70 -3.90 8.06 -9.37
N LEU A 71 -4.47 9.23 -9.64
CA LEU A 71 -3.93 10.28 -10.49
C LEU A 71 -4.01 11.61 -9.74
N LEU A 72 -2.88 12.15 -9.33
CA LEU A 72 -2.81 13.52 -8.82
C LEU A 72 -2.25 14.41 -9.90
N PHE A 73 -3.01 15.43 -10.27
CA PHE A 73 -2.52 16.47 -11.15
C PHE A 73 -2.07 17.66 -10.34
N VAL A 74 -0.76 17.88 -10.32
CA VAL A 74 -0.11 18.85 -9.44
C VAL A 74 0.48 19.94 -10.30
N GLY A 75 0.21 21.19 -9.96
CA GLY A 75 0.83 22.31 -10.68
C GLY A 75 0.48 23.65 -10.11
N VAL A 76 0.63 24.70 -10.91
CA VAL A 76 0.27 26.06 -10.53
C VAL A 76 -1.01 26.54 -11.21
N ALA A 77 -1.63 27.57 -10.67
CA ALA A 77 -2.79 28.23 -11.24
C ALA A 77 -2.83 29.73 -10.90
N GLY A 78 -3.59 30.48 -11.67
CA GLY A 78 -3.91 31.87 -11.37
C GLY A 78 -5.14 31.98 -10.47
N ALA A 79 -5.11 32.82 -9.45
CA ALA A 79 -6.27 33.12 -8.63
C ALA A 79 -7.24 34.05 -9.38
N VAL A 80 -8.54 33.71 -9.36
CA VAL A 80 -9.60 34.55 -9.94
C VAL A 80 -10.41 35.30 -8.88
N LYS A 81 -10.13 35.06 -7.60
CA LYS A 81 -10.73 35.70 -6.43
C LYS A 81 -9.67 36.42 -5.60
N ASP A 82 -10.08 37.49 -4.93
CA ASP A 82 -9.17 38.35 -4.17
C ASP A 82 -8.81 37.81 -2.78
N ASP A 83 -9.62 36.90 -2.26
CA ASP A 83 -9.42 36.26 -0.95
C ASP A 83 -8.49 35.04 -1.00
N VAL A 84 -8.04 34.64 -2.20
CA VAL A 84 -7.05 33.58 -2.42
C VAL A 84 -5.66 34.21 -2.59
N ARG A 85 -4.69 33.79 -1.78
CA ARG A 85 -3.36 34.41 -1.73
C ARG A 85 -2.35 33.66 -2.59
N LEU A 86 -1.29 34.35 -3.04
CA LEU A 86 -0.14 33.68 -3.62
C LEU A 86 0.44 32.65 -2.63
N GLY A 87 0.77 31.47 -3.14
CA GLY A 87 1.22 30.33 -2.34
C GLY A 87 0.11 29.53 -1.66
N ASP A 88 -1.15 29.98 -1.65
CA ASP A 88 -2.26 29.12 -1.23
C ASP A 88 -2.38 27.91 -2.17
N VAL A 89 -2.99 26.83 -1.67
CA VAL A 89 -3.26 25.62 -2.46
C VAL A 89 -4.77 25.49 -2.67
N VAL A 90 -5.18 25.34 -3.93
CA VAL A 90 -6.54 25.05 -4.35
C VAL A 90 -6.61 23.59 -4.79
N VAL A 91 -7.44 22.81 -4.11
CA VAL A 91 -7.77 21.45 -4.47
C VAL A 91 -9.13 21.47 -5.17
N ALA A 92 -9.21 20.92 -6.36
CA ALA A 92 -10.42 20.99 -7.16
C ALA A 92 -11.57 20.19 -6.52
N ARG A 93 -12.59 20.90 -6.02
CA ARG A 93 -13.90 20.31 -5.69
C ARG A 93 -14.73 20.09 -6.95
N LYS A 94 -14.50 20.93 -7.97
CA LYS A 94 -15.04 20.84 -9.32
C LYS A 94 -13.98 21.28 -10.32
N VAL A 95 -13.99 20.74 -11.52
CA VAL A 95 -13.26 21.28 -12.66
C VAL A 95 -14.26 21.63 -13.76
N TYR A 96 -14.37 22.92 -14.08
CA TYR A 96 -15.19 23.41 -15.18
C TYR A 96 -14.35 23.49 -16.47
N GLY A 97 -14.78 22.81 -17.54
CA GLY A 97 -14.29 23.08 -18.90
C GLY A 97 -14.93 24.36 -19.44
N TYR A 98 -14.29 25.52 -19.26
CA TYR A 98 -14.97 26.81 -19.43
C TYR A 98 -15.28 27.19 -20.90
N HIS A 99 -14.69 26.48 -21.86
CA HIS A 99 -14.92 26.70 -23.29
C HIS A 99 -16.28 26.20 -23.80
N GLY A 100 -16.93 25.28 -23.07
CA GLY A 100 -18.22 24.71 -23.50
C GLY A 100 -19.36 25.72 -23.41
N GLY A 101 -20.04 25.97 -24.53
CA GLY A 101 -21.17 26.89 -24.58
C GLY A 101 -21.72 27.12 -25.98
N ARG A 102 -22.76 27.96 -26.06
CA ARG A 102 -23.32 28.47 -27.32
C ARG A 102 -23.07 29.96 -27.41
N GLU A 103 -22.59 30.44 -28.54
CA GLU A 103 -22.49 31.86 -28.85
C GLU A 103 -23.69 32.26 -29.72
N SER A 104 -24.41 33.31 -29.32
CA SER A 104 -25.52 33.89 -30.08
C SER A 104 -25.47 35.42 -30.02
N THR A 105 -26.44 36.08 -30.64
CA THR A 105 -26.65 37.54 -30.54
C THR A 105 -26.84 38.03 -29.11
N ASP A 106 -27.27 37.14 -28.20
CA ASP A 106 -27.51 37.44 -26.78
C ASP A 106 -26.26 37.22 -25.92
N GLY A 107 -25.12 36.91 -26.54
CA GLY A 107 -23.84 36.63 -25.89
C GLY A 107 -23.55 35.14 -25.69
N PHE A 108 -22.53 34.86 -24.88
CA PHE A 108 -22.11 33.49 -24.57
C PHE A 108 -23.03 32.86 -23.52
N GLN A 109 -23.55 31.68 -23.84
CA GLN A 109 -24.34 30.85 -22.93
C GLN A 109 -23.53 29.62 -22.52
N ALA A 110 -23.04 29.62 -21.28
CA ALA A 110 -22.22 28.54 -20.74
C ALA A 110 -22.96 27.20 -20.71
N ARG A 111 -22.28 26.15 -21.19
CA ARG A 111 -22.70 24.75 -21.15
C ARG A 111 -21.47 23.89 -20.83
N PRO A 112 -20.89 24.02 -19.63
CA PRO A 112 -19.64 23.38 -19.29
C PRO A 112 -19.81 21.86 -19.13
N ASP A 113 -18.76 21.11 -19.46
CA ASP A 113 -18.56 19.78 -18.86
C ASP A 113 -17.90 19.98 -17.49
N VAL A 114 -18.35 19.21 -16.51
CA VAL A 114 -17.97 19.36 -15.09
C VAL A 114 -17.48 18.03 -14.56
N TRP A 115 -16.30 18.06 -13.97
CA TRP A 115 -15.77 16.91 -13.23
C TRP A 115 -15.77 17.17 -11.73
N GLU A 116 -16.04 16.12 -10.94
CA GLU A 116 -16.01 16.13 -9.47
C GLU A 116 -15.26 14.91 -8.93
N PRO A 117 -14.50 15.05 -7.82
CA PRO A 117 -13.89 13.92 -7.15
C PRO A 117 -14.96 13.04 -6.50
N THR A 118 -14.69 11.73 -6.39
CA THR A 118 -15.57 10.82 -5.66
C THR A 118 -15.69 11.21 -4.19
N HIS A 119 -16.78 10.82 -3.54
CA HIS A 119 -17.01 11.14 -2.12
C HIS A 119 -15.87 10.69 -1.19
N PRO A 120 -15.30 9.47 -1.30
CA PRO A 120 -14.17 9.06 -0.46
C PRO A 120 -12.93 9.93 -0.64
N VAL A 121 -12.63 10.31 -1.90
CA VAL A 121 -11.51 11.20 -2.22
C VAL A 121 -11.75 12.60 -1.64
N SER A 122 -12.99 13.10 -1.71
CA SER A 122 -13.38 14.38 -1.10
C SER A 122 -13.20 14.36 0.43
N GLN A 123 -13.62 13.28 1.12
CA GLN A 123 -13.41 13.14 2.55
C GLN A 123 -11.93 13.09 2.94
N LEU A 124 -11.10 12.48 2.09
CA LEU A 124 -9.66 12.43 2.29
C LEU A 124 -9.02 13.83 2.21
N VAL A 125 -9.43 14.67 1.25
CA VAL A 125 -8.97 16.07 1.18
C VAL A 125 -9.36 16.83 2.44
N LEU A 126 -10.60 16.67 2.91
CA LEU A 126 -11.09 17.31 4.14
C LEU A 126 -10.31 16.84 5.38
N SER A 127 -9.96 15.55 5.46
CA SER A 127 -9.11 15.01 6.52
C SER A 127 -7.68 15.56 6.45
N ALA A 128 -7.07 15.53 5.27
CA ALA A 128 -5.70 16.00 5.04
C ALA A 128 -5.53 17.48 5.41
N ARG A 129 -6.53 18.30 5.10
CA ARG A 129 -6.57 19.73 5.48
C ARG A 129 -6.56 19.96 7.00
N ARG A 130 -7.20 19.09 7.78
CA ARG A 130 -7.27 19.22 9.26
C ARG A 130 -6.06 18.63 9.97
N ASN A 131 -5.47 17.58 9.42
CA ASN A 131 -4.54 16.72 10.13
C ASN A 131 -3.11 16.85 9.57
N ASP A 132 -2.36 17.85 10.05
CA ASP A 132 -0.96 18.11 9.64
C ASP A 132 -0.80 18.26 8.10
N PRO A 133 -1.43 19.30 7.51
CA PRO A 133 -1.47 19.49 6.06
C PRO A 133 -0.10 19.72 5.41
N TRP A 134 0.89 20.18 6.19
CA TRP A 134 2.19 20.64 5.70
C TRP A 134 3.35 19.72 6.14
N VAL A 135 3.06 18.46 6.48
CA VAL A 135 4.07 17.48 6.92
C VAL A 135 5.21 17.29 5.91
N PHE A 136 4.91 17.39 4.61
CA PHE A 136 5.88 17.25 3.52
C PHE A 136 6.52 18.58 3.10
N LEU A 137 6.16 19.70 3.76
CA LEU A 137 6.82 20.98 3.56
C LEU A 137 7.96 21.12 4.58
N PRO A 138 9.23 21.19 4.14
CA PRO A 138 10.38 21.31 5.02
C PRO A 138 10.27 22.48 6.00
N PRO A 139 10.70 22.36 7.27
CA PRO A 139 10.55 23.42 8.26
C PRO A 139 11.17 24.77 7.85
N ASP A 140 12.32 24.72 7.18
CA ASP A 140 13.06 25.84 6.61
C ASP A 140 12.38 26.48 5.39
N ALA A 141 11.54 25.72 4.69
CA ALA A 141 10.74 26.20 3.57
C ALA A 141 9.35 26.72 3.99
N ARG A 142 8.99 26.67 5.28
CA ARG A 142 7.68 27.14 5.76
C ARG A 142 7.66 28.67 5.87
N PRO A 143 6.73 29.35 5.19
CA PRO A 143 6.57 30.79 5.35
C PRO A 143 6.09 31.13 6.78
N ALA A 144 6.38 32.36 7.23
CA ALA A 144 5.99 32.85 8.56
C ALA A 144 4.49 32.71 8.84
N SER A 145 3.65 32.83 7.80
CA SER A 145 2.24 32.45 7.83
C SER A 145 2.02 31.27 6.89
N LEU A 146 1.54 30.14 7.42
CA LEU A 146 1.27 28.97 6.60
C LEU A 146 0.19 29.26 5.54
N PRO A 147 0.37 28.75 4.30
CA PRO A 147 -0.61 28.91 3.24
C PRO A 147 -1.93 28.22 3.58
N ARG A 148 -3.03 28.74 3.02
CA ARG A 148 -4.36 28.14 3.17
C ARG A 148 -4.57 27.07 2.11
N ILE A 149 -5.38 26.08 2.47
CA ILE A 149 -5.87 25.05 1.54
C ILE A 149 -7.35 25.29 1.31
N HIS A 150 -7.71 25.57 0.07
CA HIS A 150 -9.07 25.79 -0.42
C HIS A 150 -9.53 24.52 -1.15
N PHE A 151 -10.73 24.02 -0.85
CA PHE A 151 -11.32 22.88 -1.56
C PHE A 151 -12.52 23.36 -2.37
N GLU A 152 -12.22 23.98 -3.51
CA GLU A 152 -13.15 24.82 -4.28
C GLU A 152 -13.00 24.59 -5.80
N PRO A 153 -13.93 25.11 -6.63
CA PRO A 153 -13.91 24.91 -8.07
C PRO A 153 -12.71 25.57 -8.79
N ILE A 154 -12.22 24.89 -9.82
CA ILE A 154 -11.21 25.38 -10.76
C ILE A 154 -11.83 25.48 -12.15
N ALA A 155 -11.61 26.61 -12.84
CA ALA A 155 -11.94 26.77 -14.25
C ALA A 155 -10.73 26.37 -15.10
N SER A 156 -10.91 25.54 -16.13
CA SER A 156 -9.80 25.06 -16.95
C SER A 156 -10.11 25.14 -18.44
N GLY A 157 -9.12 25.60 -19.21
CA GLY A 157 -9.22 25.84 -20.65
C GLY A 157 -7.90 26.37 -21.22
N ASP A 158 -7.68 26.21 -22.51
CA ASP A 158 -6.42 26.47 -23.21
C ASP A 158 -6.04 27.96 -23.39
N VAL A 159 -6.72 28.90 -22.72
CA VAL A 159 -6.38 30.33 -22.76
C VAL A 159 -5.64 30.75 -21.50
N LEU A 160 -4.42 31.26 -21.67
CA LEU A 160 -3.68 31.92 -20.58
C LEU A 160 -4.28 33.31 -20.31
N ILE A 161 -4.81 33.52 -19.11
CA ILE A 161 -5.44 34.79 -18.73
C ILE A 161 -4.39 35.79 -18.25
N GLY A 162 -3.99 36.71 -19.14
CA GLY A 162 -3.05 37.78 -18.81
C GLY A 162 -3.69 39.06 -18.24
N SER A 163 -5.04 39.15 -18.22
CA SER A 163 -5.74 40.33 -17.71
C SER A 163 -7.12 39.99 -17.15
N ARG A 164 -7.43 40.54 -15.97
CA ARG A 164 -8.75 40.46 -15.35
C ARG A 164 -9.84 41.16 -16.18
N GLY A 165 -9.47 42.10 -17.06
CA GLY A 165 -10.41 42.75 -17.98
C GLY A 165 -10.73 41.95 -19.24
N SER A 166 -9.98 40.87 -19.52
CA SER A 166 -10.14 40.07 -20.73
C SER A 166 -11.55 39.48 -20.83
N GLU A 167 -11.98 39.20 -22.06
CA GLU A 167 -13.27 38.57 -22.31
C GLU A 167 -13.39 37.22 -21.61
N THR A 168 -12.36 36.38 -21.69
CA THR A 168 -12.32 35.08 -21.00
C THR A 168 -12.44 35.25 -19.48
N ALA A 169 -11.73 36.20 -18.88
CA ALA A 169 -11.87 36.48 -17.44
C ALA A 169 -13.28 36.96 -17.06
N ARG A 170 -13.91 37.78 -17.90
CA ARG A 170 -15.31 38.18 -17.72
C ARG A 170 -16.26 36.99 -17.84
N ARG A 171 -16.09 36.13 -18.86
CA ARG A 171 -16.88 34.91 -19.04
C ARG A 171 -16.78 34.00 -17.81
N ILE A 172 -15.58 33.77 -17.28
CA ILE A 172 -15.37 32.97 -16.06
C ILE A 172 -16.10 33.59 -14.87
N ARG A 173 -15.96 34.90 -14.64
CA ARG A 173 -16.66 35.57 -13.54
C ARG A 173 -18.18 35.56 -13.68
N SER A 174 -18.72 35.62 -14.89
CA SER A 174 -20.17 35.66 -15.11
C SER A 174 -20.82 34.28 -15.01
N HIS A 175 -20.18 33.24 -15.55
CA HIS A 175 -20.79 31.92 -15.68
C HIS A 175 -20.26 30.87 -14.71
N TYR A 176 -19.04 31.03 -14.21
CA TYR A 176 -18.36 30.10 -13.30
C TYR A 176 -17.92 30.86 -12.04
N ASN A 177 -18.85 31.64 -11.49
CA ASN A 177 -18.56 32.63 -10.46
C ASN A 177 -18.12 32.02 -9.11
N ASP A 178 -18.26 30.71 -8.93
CA ASP A 178 -17.78 29.94 -7.79
C ASP A 178 -16.34 29.43 -7.99
N ALA A 179 -15.77 29.53 -9.19
CA ALA A 179 -14.37 29.21 -9.43
C ALA A 179 -13.43 30.18 -8.68
N VAL A 180 -12.39 29.61 -8.06
CA VAL A 180 -11.39 30.36 -7.29
C VAL A 180 -10.02 30.39 -7.96
N ALA A 181 -9.77 29.45 -8.89
CA ALA A 181 -8.54 29.37 -9.66
C ALA A 181 -8.80 29.05 -11.13
N VAL A 182 -7.83 29.39 -11.99
CA VAL A 182 -7.82 29.07 -13.42
C VAL A 182 -6.50 28.41 -13.83
N ASP A 183 -6.59 27.34 -14.62
CA ASP A 183 -5.45 26.68 -15.26
C ASP A 183 -5.73 26.28 -16.72
N MET A 184 -4.79 25.58 -17.36
CA MET A 184 -4.86 25.23 -18.78
C MET A 184 -4.91 23.73 -19.06
N GLU A 185 -5.06 22.87 -18.05
CA GLU A 185 -4.88 21.44 -18.21
C GLU A 185 -5.81 20.55 -17.37
N SER A 186 -6.36 21.06 -16.25
CA SER A 186 -7.15 20.22 -15.33
C SER A 186 -8.34 19.57 -16.01
N HIS A 187 -9.01 20.27 -16.94
CA HIS A 187 -10.16 19.72 -17.62
C HIS A 187 -9.77 18.53 -18.52
N GLY A 188 -8.65 18.61 -19.24
CA GLY A 188 -8.13 17.53 -20.06
C GLY A 188 -7.77 16.29 -19.25
N VAL A 189 -7.03 16.49 -18.15
CA VAL A 189 -6.69 15.40 -17.23
C VAL A 189 -7.93 14.76 -16.63
N ALA A 190 -8.88 15.58 -16.17
CA ALA A 190 -10.14 15.12 -15.59
C ALA A 190 -11.00 14.36 -16.61
N HIS A 191 -11.03 14.82 -17.87
CA HIS A 191 -11.79 14.19 -18.95
C HIS A 191 -11.22 12.79 -19.28
N ALA A 192 -9.90 12.67 -19.42
CA ALA A 192 -9.23 11.39 -19.61
C ALA A 192 -9.45 10.45 -18.41
N ALA A 193 -9.28 10.95 -17.18
CA ALA A 193 -9.48 10.17 -15.96
C ALA A 193 -10.91 9.64 -15.82
N ARG A 194 -11.93 10.42 -16.23
CA ARG A 194 -13.34 10.01 -16.17
C ARG A 194 -13.65 8.79 -17.05
N MET A 195 -12.87 8.57 -18.11
CA MET A 195 -12.99 7.36 -18.94
C MET A 195 -12.52 6.10 -18.20
N HIS A 196 -11.80 6.25 -17.08
CA HIS A 196 -11.27 5.17 -16.25
C HIS A 196 -11.86 5.20 -14.85
N SER A 197 -13.06 4.61 -14.67
CA SER A 197 -13.83 4.66 -13.41
C SER A 197 -13.12 4.10 -12.17
N ALA A 198 -12.02 3.38 -12.35
CA ALA A 198 -11.17 2.86 -11.28
C ALA A 198 -10.20 3.89 -10.68
N VAL A 199 -9.85 4.92 -11.45
CA VAL A 199 -8.78 5.86 -11.11
C VAL A 199 -9.31 6.93 -10.18
N ARG A 200 -8.69 7.07 -9.00
CA ARG A 200 -9.00 8.15 -8.06
C ARG A 200 -8.22 9.40 -8.45
N MET A 201 -8.90 10.37 -9.02
CA MET A 201 -8.30 11.61 -9.53
C MET A 201 -8.49 12.79 -8.58
N LEU A 202 -7.47 13.65 -8.46
CA LEU A 202 -7.55 14.98 -7.86
C LEU A 202 -6.67 15.96 -8.65
N SER A 203 -7.16 17.19 -8.83
CA SER A 203 -6.33 18.32 -9.26
C SER A 203 -5.98 19.20 -8.06
N ILE A 204 -4.70 19.53 -7.92
CA ILE A 204 -4.11 20.26 -6.79
C ILE A 204 -3.21 21.36 -7.35
N ARG A 205 -3.59 22.62 -7.13
CA ARG A 205 -2.94 23.79 -7.71
C ARG A 205 -2.41 24.74 -6.66
N GLY A 206 -1.13 25.10 -6.76
CA GLY A 206 -0.56 26.21 -6.00
C GLY A 206 -0.83 27.52 -6.72
N ILE A 207 -1.17 28.58 -6.00
CA ILE A 207 -1.47 29.87 -6.62
C ILE A 207 -0.19 30.66 -6.88
N SER A 208 0.15 30.85 -8.16
CA SER A 208 1.37 31.54 -8.60
C SER A 208 1.16 33.01 -8.96
N ASP A 209 -0.06 33.37 -9.42
CA ASP A 209 -0.42 34.71 -9.87
C ASP A 209 -1.92 35.01 -9.67
N TYR A 210 -2.38 36.21 -10.05
CA TYR A 210 -3.77 36.70 -9.91
C TYR A 210 -4.54 36.81 -11.24
N ALA A 211 -4.12 36.07 -12.27
CA ALA A 211 -4.72 36.09 -13.61
C ALA A 211 -4.90 37.54 -14.17
N GLY A 212 -3.88 38.37 -13.97
CA GLY A 212 -3.90 39.81 -14.22
C GLY A 212 -2.56 40.38 -14.66
N PRO A 213 -2.50 41.68 -15.03
CA PRO A 213 -1.24 42.32 -15.42
C PRO A 213 -0.26 42.30 -14.24
N GLY A 214 0.96 41.80 -14.47
CA GLY A 214 1.99 41.67 -13.43
C GLY A 214 2.66 40.30 -13.33
N LYS A 215 2.25 39.30 -14.14
CA LYS A 215 2.81 37.94 -14.13
C LYS A 215 4.35 37.90 -14.20
N ALA A 216 4.96 38.71 -15.07
CA ALA A 216 6.42 38.79 -15.19
C ALA A 216 7.12 39.30 -13.90
N ALA A 217 6.45 40.13 -13.10
CA ALA A 217 7.00 40.64 -11.84
C ALA A 217 6.79 39.64 -10.67
N SER A 218 5.69 38.89 -10.67
CA SER A 218 5.48 37.80 -9.70
C SER A 218 6.43 36.63 -9.96
N ASP A 219 6.62 36.25 -11.22
CA ASP A 219 7.53 35.17 -11.62
C ASP A 219 8.98 35.48 -11.22
N ALA A 220 9.41 36.74 -11.34
CA ALA A 220 10.73 37.21 -10.90
C ALA A 220 10.97 37.11 -9.37
N THR A 221 9.91 36.94 -8.57
CA THR A 221 9.99 36.79 -7.11
C THR A 221 9.93 35.33 -6.63
N GLY A 222 9.90 34.36 -7.55
CA GLY A 222 9.88 32.93 -7.21
C GLY A 222 8.53 32.42 -6.71
N SER A 223 7.44 33.12 -7.05
CA SER A 223 6.09 32.74 -6.62
C SER A 223 5.66 31.40 -7.22
N GLN A 224 6.09 31.10 -8.45
CA GLN A 224 5.76 29.85 -9.14
C GLN A 224 6.42 28.63 -8.50
N GLU A 225 7.70 28.73 -8.15
CA GLU A 225 8.43 27.70 -7.39
C GLU A 225 7.74 27.43 -6.06
N THR A 226 7.44 28.49 -5.32
CA THR A 226 6.79 28.42 -4.00
C THR A 226 5.42 27.74 -4.10
N ALA A 227 4.59 28.20 -5.04
CA ALA A 227 3.29 27.62 -5.34
C ALA A 227 3.40 26.13 -5.69
N ALA A 228 4.34 25.76 -6.56
CA ALA A 228 4.59 24.37 -6.92
C ALA A 228 5.05 23.52 -5.73
N ARG A 229 5.92 24.05 -4.84
CA ARG A 229 6.34 23.33 -3.62
C ARG A 229 5.15 23.08 -2.69
N HIS A 230 4.29 24.07 -2.49
CA HIS A 230 3.10 23.92 -1.63
C HIS A 230 2.11 22.91 -2.23
N ALA A 231 1.86 22.98 -3.55
CA ALA A 231 1.00 22.03 -4.24
C ALA A 231 1.52 20.60 -4.11
N ALA A 232 2.82 20.39 -4.37
CA ALA A 232 3.47 19.09 -4.21
C ALA A 232 3.40 18.59 -2.76
N ALA A 233 3.74 19.41 -1.77
CA ALA A 233 3.69 19.01 -0.37
C ALA A 233 2.28 18.56 0.06
N PHE A 234 1.24 19.29 -0.37
CA PHE A 234 -0.14 18.89 -0.05
C PHE A 234 -0.58 17.65 -0.85
N ALA A 235 -0.14 17.49 -2.10
CA ALA A 235 -0.39 16.28 -2.89
C ALA A 235 0.19 15.02 -2.23
N LEU A 236 1.43 15.10 -1.72
CA LEU A 236 2.06 14.00 -0.98
C LEU A 236 1.35 13.73 0.34
N ARG A 237 0.88 14.78 1.01
CA ARG A 237 0.03 14.65 2.20
C ARG A 237 -1.26 13.88 1.90
N VAL A 238 -1.90 14.15 0.77
CA VAL A 238 -3.08 13.40 0.29
C VAL A 238 -2.71 11.95 -0.02
N LEU A 239 -1.61 11.70 -0.74
CA LEU A 239 -1.13 10.33 -1.02
C LEU A 239 -0.85 9.50 0.24
N ARG A 240 -0.38 10.12 1.32
CA ARG A 240 -0.15 9.44 2.60
C ARG A 240 -1.40 8.77 3.17
N ASP A 241 -2.54 9.42 3.05
CA ASP A 241 -3.81 8.89 3.58
C ASP A 241 -4.53 8.04 2.52
N LEU A 242 -4.20 8.23 1.24
CA LEU A 242 -4.77 7.46 0.14
C LEU A 242 -4.05 6.12 0.13
N ARG A 243 -4.74 5.03 0.47
CA ARG A 243 -4.17 3.68 0.34
C ARG A 243 -4.38 3.15 -1.08
N PRO A 244 -3.41 2.43 -1.68
CA PRO A 244 -3.64 1.69 -2.91
C PRO A 244 -4.86 0.79 -2.77
N ALA A 245 -5.72 0.73 -3.79
CA ALA A 245 -6.89 -0.14 -3.69
C ALA A 245 -6.37 -1.56 -3.89
N GLY A 246 -6.58 -2.45 -2.91
CA GLY A 246 -6.29 -3.86 -3.11
C GLY A 246 -7.19 -4.39 -4.22
N ARG A 247 -6.69 -4.48 -5.46
CA ARG A 247 -7.38 -5.14 -6.56
C ARG A 247 -6.61 -6.38 -7.00
N PRO A 248 -7.33 -7.48 -7.32
CA PRO A 248 -6.72 -8.66 -7.91
C PRO A 248 -6.09 -8.27 -9.25
N ALA A 249 -4.89 -8.80 -9.52
CA ALA A 249 -4.16 -8.54 -10.76
C ALA A 249 -5.07 -8.80 -11.97
N ARG A 250 -5.42 -7.76 -12.72
CA ARG A 250 -6.04 -7.93 -14.03
C ARG A 250 -4.97 -8.50 -14.97
N GLU A 251 -5.25 -9.66 -15.55
CA GLU A 251 -4.48 -10.14 -16.71
C GLU A 251 -4.53 -9.04 -17.78
N ARG A 252 -3.35 -8.53 -18.14
CA ARG A 252 -3.19 -7.68 -19.32
C ARG A 252 -3.76 -8.42 -20.53
N PRO A 253 -4.42 -7.73 -21.48
CA PRO A 253 -4.90 -8.37 -22.69
C PRO A 253 -3.73 -9.05 -23.39
N ARG A 254 -3.86 -10.35 -23.66
CA ARG A 254 -2.88 -11.12 -24.44
C ARG A 254 -2.89 -10.57 -25.86
N GLY A 255 -1.90 -9.74 -26.19
CA GLY A 255 -1.49 -9.53 -27.58
C GLY A 255 -1.08 -10.87 -28.21
N PRO A 256 -1.12 -10.99 -29.55
CA PRO A 256 -0.84 -12.25 -30.23
C PRO A 256 0.56 -12.74 -29.84
N ALA A 257 0.66 -14.06 -29.64
CA ALA A 257 1.89 -14.72 -29.20
C ALA A 257 3.01 -14.48 -30.23
N VAL A 258 3.93 -13.58 -29.90
CA VAL A 258 5.26 -13.58 -30.51
C VAL A 258 6.10 -14.54 -29.69
N VAL A 259 6.41 -15.70 -30.27
CA VAL A 259 7.42 -16.61 -29.75
C VAL A 259 8.77 -15.93 -29.94
N LEU A 260 9.27 -15.29 -28.88
CA LEU A 260 10.66 -14.86 -28.81
C LEU A 260 11.48 -16.05 -28.29
N VAL A 261 12.12 -16.76 -29.23
CA VAL A 261 13.27 -17.60 -28.89
C VAL A 261 14.44 -16.65 -28.67
N SER A 262 14.69 -16.27 -27.43
CA SER A 262 15.93 -15.59 -27.07
C SER A 262 16.98 -16.64 -26.72
N ALA A 263 18.10 -16.59 -27.43
CA ALA A 263 19.32 -17.35 -27.17
C ALA A 263 19.90 -16.99 -25.77
N PRO A 264 20.87 -17.77 -25.23
CA PRO A 264 21.31 -17.62 -23.85
C PRO A 264 22.19 -16.39 -23.71
N ASP A 265 21.66 -15.32 -23.10
CA ASP A 265 22.48 -14.21 -22.67
C ASP A 265 23.18 -14.54 -21.35
N HIS A 266 24.51 -14.54 -21.42
CA HIS A 266 25.42 -14.54 -20.28
C HIS A 266 25.82 -13.09 -19.98
N GLY A 267 25.38 -12.54 -18.85
CA GLY A 267 25.88 -11.27 -18.32
C GLY A 267 25.18 -10.83 -17.03
N PRO A 268 25.87 -10.22 -16.03
CA PRO A 268 25.47 -10.32 -14.64
C PRO A 268 24.85 -9.02 -14.08
N ALA A 269 23.56 -9.08 -13.70
CA ALA A 269 22.97 -8.24 -12.66
C ALA A 269 21.68 -8.90 -12.15
N ALA A 270 21.59 -9.09 -10.83
CA ALA A 270 20.53 -9.82 -10.15
C ALA A 270 19.16 -9.12 -10.26
N GLU A 271 18.35 -9.50 -11.24
CA GLU A 271 16.95 -9.06 -11.36
C GLU A 271 16.06 -9.68 -10.27
N ALA A 272 15.23 -8.84 -9.63
CA ALA A 272 14.30 -9.15 -8.54
C ALA A 272 13.39 -10.37 -8.82
N TRP A 273 13.04 -11.13 -7.76
CA TRP A 273 12.24 -12.37 -7.90
C TRP A 273 10.85 -12.13 -8.51
N ASP A 274 10.24 -10.98 -8.28
CA ASP A 274 8.90 -10.64 -8.79
C ASP A 274 8.82 -10.53 -10.32
N ARG A 275 9.97 -10.47 -11.01
CA ARG A 275 10.09 -10.46 -12.48
C ARG A 275 10.41 -11.82 -13.08
N ARG A 276 10.56 -12.87 -12.27
CA ARG A 276 10.94 -14.22 -12.72
C ARG A 276 9.77 -15.19 -12.64
N CYS A 277 9.49 -15.95 -13.70
CA CYS A 277 8.53 -17.07 -13.63
C CYS A 277 9.19 -18.35 -13.08
N VAL A 278 10.49 -18.49 -13.32
CA VAL A 278 11.33 -19.61 -12.90
C VAL A 278 12.52 -19.07 -12.12
N LEU A 279 12.78 -19.61 -10.94
CA LEU A 279 13.99 -19.36 -10.17
C LEU A 279 14.91 -20.57 -10.29
N ASP A 280 16.15 -20.35 -10.70
CA ASP A 280 17.22 -21.31 -10.44
C ASP A 280 17.83 -21.00 -9.08
N VAL A 281 17.74 -21.95 -8.16
CA VAL A 281 18.42 -21.89 -6.87
C VAL A 281 19.20 -23.19 -6.68
N GLY A 282 20.53 -23.08 -6.72
CA GLY A 282 21.42 -24.23 -6.47
C GLY A 282 21.28 -25.34 -7.51
N GLY A 283 21.05 -24.99 -8.78
CA GLY A 283 20.86 -25.94 -9.88
C GLY A 283 19.50 -26.63 -9.88
N ARG A 284 18.52 -26.04 -9.18
CA ARG A 284 17.12 -26.50 -9.14
C ARG A 284 16.21 -25.39 -9.58
N GLU A 285 15.35 -25.72 -10.54
CA GLU A 285 14.30 -24.82 -11.01
C GLU A 285 13.10 -24.84 -10.08
N TYR A 286 12.57 -23.65 -9.78
CA TYR A 286 11.38 -23.43 -8.98
C TYR A 286 10.43 -22.51 -9.74
N LEU A 287 9.16 -22.87 -9.87
CA LEU A 287 8.17 -22.01 -10.51
C LEU A 287 7.50 -21.12 -9.46
N LEU A 288 7.52 -19.80 -9.64
CA LEU A 288 6.90 -18.88 -8.67
C LEU A 288 5.38 -19.01 -8.68
N TYR A 289 4.79 -19.05 -7.48
CA TYR A 289 3.35 -18.99 -7.27
C TYR A 289 2.95 -17.62 -6.72
N LYS A 290 2.10 -16.90 -7.46
CA LYS A 290 1.56 -15.62 -7.01
C LYS A 290 0.38 -15.87 -6.06
N GLY A 291 0.54 -15.53 -4.78
CA GLY A 291 -0.49 -15.65 -3.74
C GLY A 291 -0.76 -14.32 -3.02
N PRO A 292 -1.81 -14.24 -2.17
CA PRO A 292 -2.14 -13.02 -1.43
C PRO A 292 -1.05 -12.61 -0.43
N GLY A 293 -0.98 -11.31 -0.13
CA GLY A 293 -0.15 -10.77 0.95
C GLY A 293 1.35 -10.88 0.68
N ASP A 294 2.10 -11.51 1.59
CA ASP A 294 3.56 -11.64 1.56
C ASP A 294 4.05 -12.98 0.98
N LEU A 295 3.17 -13.72 0.29
CA LEU A 295 3.52 -14.99 -0.34
C LEU A 295 4.45 -14.86 -1.55
N LEU A 296 4.76 -13.63 -1.96
CA LEU A 296 5.87 -13.27 -2.85
C LEU A 296 6.34 -11.87 -2.43
N GLN A 297 7.56 -11.77 -1.88
CA GLN A 297 8.11 -10.50 -1.42
C GLN A 297 9.63 -10.45 -1.57
N GLU A 298 10.13 -9.29 -1.96
CA GLU A 298 11.54 -8.93 -1.90
C GLU A 298 11.70 -7.65 -1.07
N SER A 299 12.71 -7.60 -0.23
CA SER A 299 13.01 -6.47 0.65
C SER A 299 14.51 -6.27 0.78
N ARG A 300 14.94 -5.02 0.96
CA ARG A 300 16.33 -4.66 1.18
C ARG A 300 16.48 -3.86 2.46
N ASP A 301 17.45 -4.25 3.27
CA ASP A 301 17.81 -3.61 4.54
C ASP A 301 19.32 -3.41 4.56
N GLY A 302 19.75 -2.22 4.15
CA GLY A 302 21.15 -1.92 3.88
C GLY A 302 21.74 -2.82 2.78
N ASP A 303 22.76 -3.59 3.13
CA ASP A 303 23.45 -4.53 2.24
C ASP A 303 22.82 -5.93 2.21
N VAL A 304 21.73 -6.16 2.93
CA VAL A 304 21.05 -7.45 2.99
C VAL A 304 19.77 -7.40 2.16
N VAL A 305 19.68 -8.26 1.15
CA VAL A 305 18.46 -8.51 0.38
C VAL A 305 17.80 -9.77 0.90
N ARG A 306 16.49 -9.72 1.13
CA ARG A 306 15.68 -10.86 1.57
C ARG A 306 14.55 -11.08 0.59
N ARG A 307 14.43 -12.32 0.13
CA ARG A 307 13.42 -12.75 -0.83
C ARG A 307 12.63 -13.91 -0.25
N GLN A 308 11.36 -13.97 -0.58
CA GLN A 308 10.52 -15.07 -0.15
C GLN A 308 9.37 -15.30 -1.13
N ALA A 309 9.03 -16.56 -1.37
CA ALA A 309 7.98 -16.93 -2.30
C ALA A 309 7.40 -18.32 -2.04
N VAL A 310 6.11 -18.52 -2.31
CA VAL A 310 5.59 -19.86 -2.55
C VAL A 310 6.03 -20.29 -3.94
N VAL A 311 6.59 -21.48 -4.04
CA VAL A 311 7.12 -22.02 -5.29
C VAL A 311 6.58 -23.42 -5.52
N ARG A 312 6.41 -23.79 -6.78
CA ARG A 312 6.22 -25.18 -7.19
C ARG A 312 7.59 -25.77 -7.51
N VAL A 313 7.85 -26.94 -6.96
CA VAL A 313 9.02 -27.76 -7.26
C VAL A 313 8.63 -28.68 -8.42
N PRO A 314 9.24 -28.54 -9.61
CA PRO A 314 9.04 -29.46 -10.72
C PRO A 314 9.65 -30.81 -10.35
N ASP A 315 8.82 -31.84 -10.21
CA ASP A 315 9.28 -33.21 -10.00
C ASP A 315 8.68 -34.10 -11.09
N ARG A 316 9.51 -34.95 -11.71
CA ARG A 316 9.10 -35.85 -12.80
C ARG A 316 8.33 -37.04 -12.21
N GLY A 317 7.07 -36.83 -11.80
CA GLY A 317 6.17 -37.93 -11.46
C GLY A 317 5.10 -37.68 -10.40
N SER A 318 5.10 -36.55 -9.70
CA SER A 318 4.08 -36.22 -8.69
C SER A 318 3.20 -35.03 -9.11
N ARG A 319 1.99 -34.92 -8.55
CA ARG A 319 0.96 -33.87 -8.83
C ARG A 319 1.39 -32.43 -8.48
N GLY A 320 2.68 -32.13 -8.40
CA GLY A 320 3.25 -30.84 -7.99
C GLY A 320 3.50 -30.81 -6.49
N SER A 321 4.78 -30.74 -6.10
CA SER A 321 5.16 -30.42 -4.72
C SER A 321 5.37 -28.90 -4.63
N TYR A 322 4.97 -28.31 -3.50
CA TYR A 322 5.14 -26.88 -3.26
C TYR A 322 6.13 -26.66 -2.12
N ALA A 323 6.82 -25.52 -2.16
CA ALA A 323 7.69 -25.08 -1.10
C ALA A 323 7.51 -23.59 -0.80
N TRP A 324 7.81 -23.20 0.42
CA TRP A 324 8.05 -21.83 0.82
C TRP A 324 9.55 -21.57 0.75
N LEU A 325 9.96 -20.82 -0.26
CA LEU A 325 11.35 -20.47 -0.52
C LEU A 325 11.68 -19.17 0.19
N ARG A 326 12.78 -19.14 0.91
CA ARG A 326 13.34 -17.96 1.58
C ARG A 326 14.80 -17.83 1.17
N GLN A 327 15.19 -16.67 0.68
CA GLN A 327 16.58 -16.40 0.31
C GLN A 327 17.06 -15.13 0.99
N VAL A 328 18.30 -15.16 1.45
CA VAL A 328 19.01 -14.00 1.97
C VAL A 328 20.29 -13.86 1.16
N GLU A 329 20.51 -12.69 0.59
CA GLU A 329 21.71 -12.33 -0.15
C GLU A 329 22.38 -11.12 0.51
N TRP A 330 23.71 -11.16 0.62
CA TRP A 330 24.52 -10.07 1.14
C TRP A 330 25.34 -9.42 0.02
N ILE A 331 25.02 -8.17 -0.33
CA ILE A 331 25.60 -7.46 -1.47
C ILE A 331 27.11 -7.17 -1.29
N ARG A 332 27.58 -6.92 -0.06
CA ARG A 332 29.00 -6.61 0.23
C ARG A 332 29.60 -7.62 1.22
N PRO A 333 30.70 -8.33 0.88
CA PRO A 333 31.31 -9.29 1.79
C PRO A 333 31.91 -8.62 3.04
N LEU A 334 31.84 -9.32 4.17
CA LEU A 334 32.25 -8.86 5.51
C LEU A 334 33.74 -8.50 5.60
N THR A 335 34.04 -7.22 5.88
CA THR A 335 35.24 -6.84 6.63
C THR A 335 34.84 -6.52 8.06
N GLY A 336 35.07 -7.50 8.95
CA GLY A 336 35.14 -7.37 10.41
C GLY A 336 34.29 -6.30 11.10
N HIS A 337 33.00 -6.55 11.32
CA HIS A 337 32.24 -5.95 12.43
C HIS A 337 31.36 -7.02 13.09
N GLY A 338 31.43 -7.10 14.42
CA GLY A 338 30.85 -8.17 15.23
C GLY A 338 29.32 -8.16 15.26
N GLY A 339 28.71 -9.34 15.08
CA GLY A 339 27.53 -9.74 15.83
C GLY A 339 26.36 -10.39 15.07
N PHE A 340 26.12 -10.06 13.80
CA PHE A 340 24.93 -10.57 13.08
C PHE A 340 25.28 -11.18 11.71
N ASP A 341 25.27 -12.51 11.63
CA ASP A 341 25.31 -13.24 10.35
C ASP A 341 23.85 -13.46 9.84
N PRO A 342 23.43 -12.76 8.77
CA PRO A 342 22.10 -12.88 8.19
C PRO A 342 21.91 -14.21 7.45
N LEU A 343 22.99 -14.86 6.99
CA LEU A 343 22.95 -16.17 6.33
C LEU A 343 22.68 -17.25 7.37
N ALA A 344 23.37 -17.18 8.51
CA ALA A 344 23.12 -18.07 9.65
C ALA A 344 21.71 -17.93 10.25
N ALA A 345 20.98 -16.86 9.95
CA ALA A 345 19.58 -16.71 10.37
C ALA A 345 18.66 -17.74 9.72
N LEU A 346 18.87 -18.09 8.44
CA LEU A 346 18.10 -19.13 7.76
C LEU A 346 18.43 -20.54 8.29
N GLU A 347 19.69 -20.79 8.65
CA GLU A 347 20.11 -22.05 9.28
C GLU A 347 19.45 -22.23 10.65
N ARG A 348 19.42 -21.16 11.46
CA ARG A 348 18.70 -21.14 12.74
C ARG A 348 17.20 -21.32 12.56
N GLU A 349 16.59 -20.67 11.56
CA GLU A 349 15.18 -20.85 11.22
C GLU A 349 14.87 -22.33 10.86
N ALA A 350 15.69 -22.94 10.01
CA ALA A 350 15.56 -24.36 9.67
C ALA A 350 15.66 -25.26 10.91
N GLY A 351 16.56 -24.93 11.84
CA GLY A 351 16.67 -25.59 13.15
C GLY A 351 15.40 -25.47 13.99
N LEU A 352 14.81 -24.28 14.07
CA LEU A 352 13.55 -24.04 14.77
C LEU A 352 12.39 -24.81 14.15
N CYS A 353 12.28 -24.84 12.81
CA CYS A 353 11.26 -25.62 12.11
C CYS A 353 11.33 -27.11 12.50
N ARG A 354 12.53 -27.70 12.53
CA ARG A 354 12.73 -29.10 12.96
C ARG A 354 12.38 -29.29 14.44
N ALA A 355 12.83 -28.41 15.32
CA ALA A 355 12.67 -28.54 16.76
C ALA A 355 11.23 -28.32 17.26
N LEU A 356 10.42 -27.55 16.53
CA LEU A 356 9.07 -27.16 16.93
C LEU A 356 7.97 -27.92 16.17
N GLY A 357 8.35 -28.78 15.22
CA GLY A 357 7.40 -29.45 14.32
C GLY A 357 6.73 -28.47 13.36
N GLY A 358 7.50 -27.50 12.87
CA GLY A 358 7.09 -26.59 11.80
C GLY A 358 7.17 -27.25 10.42
N PRO A 359 7.16 -26.45 9.33
CA PRO A 359 7.27 -26.94 7.97
C PRO A 359 8.57 -27.74 7.78
N GLY A 360 8.48 -28.88 7.07
CA GLY A 360 9.64 -29.73 6.79
C GLY A 360 10.68 -28.99 5.96
N VAL A 361 11.96 -29.13 6.29
CA VAL A 361 13.04 -28.51 5.50
C VAL A 361 13.28 -29.36 4.25
N VAL A 362 12.90 -28.85 3.08
CA VAL A 362 13.10 -29.52 1.78
C VAL A 362 14.52 -29.30 1.29
N HIS A 363 15.03 -28.09 1.45
CA HIS A 363 16.34 -27.71 0.98
C HIS A 363 16.91 -26.57 1.84
N LEU A 364 18.21 -26.59 2.08
CA LEU A 364 18.95 -25.51 2.71
C LEU A 364 20.33 -25.47 2.06
N THR A 365 20.69 -24.36 1.46
CA THR A 365 21.99 -24.13 0.80
C THR A 365 22.57 -22.79 1.18
N ARG A 366 23.90 -22.72 1.12
CA ARG A 366 24.69 -21.50 1.25
C ARG A 366 25.72 -21.52 0.13
N ASP A 367 25.70 -20.49 -0.70
CA ASP A 367 26.62 -20.29 -1.82
C ASP A 367 27.12 -18.85 -1.80
N GLY A 368 28.43 -18.68 -1.53
CA GLY A 368 29.05 -17.38 -1.34
C GLY A 368 28.29 -16.49 -0.34
N ASN A 369 27.73 -15.39 -0.86
CA ASN A 369 26.98 -14.40 -0.08
C ASN A 369 25.47 -14.66 -0.04
N THR A 370 25.01 -15.82 -0.49
CA THR A 370 23.59 -16.16 -0.57
C THR A 370 23.28 -17.41 0.23
N ALA A 371 22.20 -17.39 1.01
CA ALA A 371 21.64 -18.58 1.66
C ALA A 371 20.19 -18.73 1.22
N THR A 372 19.78 -19.97 0.91
CA THR A 372 18.41 -20.27 0.53
C THR A 372 17.86 -21.43 1.34
N LEU A 373 16.65 -21.25 1.88
CA LEU A 373 15.89 -22.23 2.64
C LEU A 373 14.56 -22.49 1.91
N ALA A 374 14.31 -23.74 1.54
CA ALA A 374 13.02 -24.19 1.05
C ALA A 374 12.32 -25.04 2.12
N LEU A 375 11.13 -24.61 2.54
CA LEU A 375 10.29 -25.30 3.50
C LEU A 375 9.10 -25.95 2.79
N ALA A 376 8.67 -27.14 3.21
CA ALA A 376 7.57 -27.86 2.58
C ALA A 376 6.27 -27.06 2.68
N TRP A 377 5.56 -26.94 1.56
CA TRP A 377 4.24 -26.34 1.51
C TRP A 377 3.22 -27.40 1.07
N PRO A 378 2.16 -27.66 1.86
CA PRO A 378 1.17 -28.68 1.52
C PRO A 378 0.39 -28.28 0.26
N ALA A 379 0.06 -29.25 -0.58
CA ALA A 379 -0.88 -29.06 -1.68
C ALA A 379 -2.33 -29.26 -1.18
N ASP A 380 -3.28 -28.56 -1.79
CA ASP A 380 -4.70 -28.86 -1.63
C ASP A 380 -4.98 -30.22 -2.28
N PRO A 381 -5.50 -31.22 -1.54
CA PRO A 381 -5.69 -32.57 -2.06
C PRO A 381 -6.77 -32.67 -3.14
N LYS A 382 -7.68 -31.69 -3.25
CA LYS A 382 -8.75 -31.68 -4.26
C LYS A 382 -8.27 -31.03 -5.56
N VAL A 383 -7.65 -29.86 -5.47
CA VAL A 383 -7.30 -29.03 -6.64
C VAL A 383 -5.86 -29.25 -7.10
N GLY A 384 -4.99 -29.76 -6.22
CA GLY A 384 -3.55 -29.90 -6.49
C GLY A 384 -2.81 -28.56 -6.50
N SER A 385 -3.47 -27.45 -6.16
CA SER A 385 -2.89 -26.12 -5.97
C SER A 385 -2.15 -26.05 -4.63
N PRO A 386 -1.32 -25.02 -4.34
CA PRO A 386 -0.79 -24.86 -2.99
C PRO A 386 -1.95 -24.65 -2.00
N ALA A 387 -1.83 -25.21 -0.80
CA ALA A 387 -2.83 -25.03 0.24
C ALA A 387 -2.97 -23.55 0.58
N GLN A 388 -4.21 -23.13 0.83
CA GLN A 388 -4.55 -21.77 1.23
C GLN A 388 -4.05 -21.46 2.66
N THR A 389 -4.09 -20.18 3.02
CA THR A 389 -3.73 -19.71 4.38
C THR A 389 -4.95 -19.25 5.16
N LEU A 390 -4.81 -18.98 6.45
CA LEU A 390 -5.87 -18.44 7.30
C LEU A 390 -6.51 -17.17 6.72
N TYR A 391 -5.79 -16.44 5.85
CA TYR A 391 -6.30 -15.30 5.10
C TYR A 391 -7.67 -15.56 4.47
N GLU A 392 -7.88 -16.73 3.86
CA GLU A 392 -9.11 -17.09 3.14
C GLU A 392 -10.31 -17.37 4.06
N LEU A 393 -10.06 -17.67 5.34
CA LEU A 393 -11.12 -17.86 6.33
C LEU A 393 -11.57 -16.56 6.99
N LEU A 394 -10.73 -15.52 6.96
CA LEU A 394 -11.05 -14.22 7.52
C LEU A 394 -11.98 -13.49 6.57
N PRO A 395 -13.04 -12.83 7.09
CA PRO A 395 -14.00 -12.15 6.23
C PRO A 395 -13.42 -10.87 5.63
N GLU A 396 -13.98 -10.46 4.50
CA GLU A 396 -13.76 -9.13 3.93
C GLU A 396 -14.55 -8.08 4.73
N PRO A 397 -13.96 -6.92 5.07
CA PRO A 397 -14.67 -5.88 5.81
C PRO A 397 -15.94 -5.42 5.07
N PRO A 398 -17.06 -5.14 5.77
CA PRO A 398 -17.19 -5.01 7.23
C PRO A 398 -17.89 -6.19 7.93
N ALA A 399 -17.98 -7.37 7.32
CA ALA A 399 -18.79 -8.48 7.86
C ALA A 399 -18.00 -9.39 8.83
N PRO A 400 -18.59 -9.88 9.93
CA PRO A 400 -17.95 -10.89 10.80
C PRO A 400 -17.89 -12.26 10.11
N ALA A 401 -17.04 -13.15 10.62
CA ALA A 401 -16.98 -14.53 10.13
C ALA A 401 -18.30 -15.27 10.40
N THR A 402 -18.73 -16.12 9.46
CA THR A 402 -19.85 -17.04 9.71
C THR A 402 -19.50 -18.01 10.85
N PRO A 403 -20.48 -18.58 11.59
CA PRO A 403 -20.19 -19.49 12.70
C PRO A 403 -19.24 -20.64 12.34
N LEU A 404 -19.40 -21.24 11.16
CA LEU A 404 -18.52 -22.32 10.67
C LEU A 404 -17.09 -21.84 10.38
N ARG A 405 -16.93 -20.65 9.80
CA ARG A 405 -15.61 -20.05 9.57
C ARG A 405 -14.96 -19.67 10.89
N LEU A 406 -15.71 -19.07 11.80
CA LEU A 406 -15.24 -18.70 13.14
C LEU A 406 -14.77 -19.94 13.91
N TRP A 407 -15.54 -21.03 13.89
CA TRP A 407 -15.14 -22.31 14.48
C TRP A 407 -13.82 -22.82 13.88
N SER A 408 -13.68 -22.78 12.55
CA SER A 408 -12.46 -23.22 11.85
C SER A 408 -11.24 -22.38 12.24
N VAL A 409 -11.41 -21.04 12.34
CA VAL A 409 -10.37 -20.11 12.79
C VAL A 409 -9.98 -20.41 14.23
N VAL A 410 -10.94 -20.50 15.17
CA VAL A 410 -10.68 -20.74 16.59
C VAL A 410 -9.96 -22.08 16.80
N LYS A 411 -10.44 -23.15 16.16
CA LYS A 411 -9.83 -24.48 16.24
C LYS A 411 -8.40 -24.46 15.70
N GLY A 412 -8.20 -23.86 14.52
CA GLY A 412 -6.88 -23.75 13.90
C GLY A 412 -5.89 -22.92 14.73
N LEU A 413 -6.33 -21.80 15.29
CA LEU A 413 -5.49 -20.98 16.17
C LEU A 413 -5.16 -21.66 17.50
N ALA A 414 -6.00 -22.60 17.98
CA ALA A 414 -5.65 -23.44 19.13
C ALA A 414 -4.48 -24.40 18.82
N GLU A 415 -4.43 -24.93 17.60
CA GLU A 415 -3.30 -25.75 17.12
C GLU A 415 -2.03 -24.90 17.01
N VAL A 416 -2.12 -23.72 16.42
CA VAL A 416 -1.00 -22.75 16.33
C VAL A 416 -0.51 -22.36 17.74
N ALA A 417 -1.42 -22.09 18.68
CA ALA A 417 -1.08 -21.77 20.06
C ALA A 417 -0.32 -22.90 20.77
N THR A 418 -0.47 -24.16 20.34
CA THR A 418 0.33 -25.29 20.87
C THR A 418 1.80 -25.18 20.46
N VAL A 419 2.09 -24.68 19.26
CA VAL A 419 3.46 -24.41 18.82
C VAL A 419 4.03 -23.23 19.59
N LEU A 420 3.26 -22.16 19.73
CA LEU A 420 3.68 -20.93 20.42
C LEU A 420 3.89 -21.14 21.92
N GLU A 421 3.10 -22.00 22.57
CA GLU A 421 3.32 -22.41 23.97
C GLU A 421 4.70 -23.08 24.12
N ARG A 422 5.02 -24.05 23.26
CA ARG A 422 6.33 -24.73 23.25
C ARG A 422 7.50 -23.79 22.94
N MET A 423 7.27 -22.75 22.15
CA MET A 423 8.26 -21.67 21.94
C MET A 423 8.46 -20.87 23.22
N GLY A 424 7.37 -20.47 23.87
CA GLY A 424 7.39 -19.72 25.13
C GLY A 424 8.12 -20.46 26.26
N ASP A 425 7.97 -21.78 26.35
CA ASP A 425 8.70 -22.63 27.32
C ASP A 425 10.22 -22.59 27.13
N LYS A 426 10.67 -22.26 25.90
CA LYS A 426 12.09 -22.05 25.54
C LYS A 426 12.48 -20.57 25.53
N ASN A 427 11.62 -19.69 26.07
CA ASN A 427 11.77 -18.23 26.04
C ASN A 427 11.93 -17.65 24.61
N LEU A 428 11.31 -18.32 23.63
CA LEU A 428 11.24 -17.87 22.24
C LEU A 428 9.86 -17.30 21.93
N SER A 429 9.80 -16.40 20.97
CA SER A 429 8.53 -15.91 20.41
C SER A 429 8.61 -15.80 18.90
N HIS A 430 7.47 -16.02 18.25
CA HIS A 430 7.33 -16.04 16.80
C HIS A 430 7.41 -14.65 16.18
N ARG A 431 6.68 -13.68 16.76
CA ARG A 431 6.73 -12.23 16.49
C ARG A 431 6.30 -11.78 15.09
N ALA A 432 6.04 -12.71 14.18
CA ALA A 432 5.55 -12.45 12.81
C ALA A 432 4.17 -13.08 12.52
N LEU A 433 3.29 -13.25 13.52
CA LEU A 433 1.98 -13.86 13.28
C LEU A 433 1.07 -12.91 12.47
N ARG A 434 0.58 -13.43 11.35
CA ARG A 434 -0.33 -12.78 10.39
C ARG A 434 -1.13 -13.86 9.65
N PRO A 435 -2.20 -13.52 8.91
CA PRO A 435 -3.05 -14.55 8.29
C PRO A 435 -2.31 -15.46 7.32
N THR A 436 -1.32 -14.94 6.59
CA THR A 436 -0.50 -15.69 5.62
C THR A 436 0.56 -16.59 6.27
N ALA A 437 0.91 -16.36 7.55
CA ALA A 437 1.86 -17.19 8.29
C ALA A 437 1.24 -18.51 8.81
N ILE A 438 -0.06 -18.72 8.61
CA ILE A 438 -0.79 -19.91 9.06
C ILE A 438 -1.37 -20.60 7.83
N VAL A 439 -0.76 -21.71 7.44
CA VAL A 439 -1.16 -22.50 6.27
C VAL A 439 -2.23 -23.50 6.67
N MET A 440 -3.32 -23.58 5.90
CA MET A 440 -4.40 -24.54 6.12
C MET A 440 -4.06 -25.90 5.53
N GLY A 441 -3.07 -26.57 6.15
CA GLY A 441 -2.81 -27.97 5.88
C GLY A 441 -4.01 -28.84 6.28
N ARG A 442 -4.17 -29.99 5.63
CA ARG A 442 -5.12 -31.02 6.09
C ARG A 442 -4.34 -32.17 6.72
N PRO A 443 -4.69 -32.60 7.94
CA PRO A 443 -5.85 -32.22 8.74
C PRO A 443 -5.64 -31.03 9.69
N ARG A 444 -4.48 -30.35 9.68
CA ARG A 444 -4.08 -29.36 10.69
C ARG A 444 -3.51 -28.07 10.09
N MET A 445 -3.72 -26.96 10.78
CA MET A 445 -3.06 -25.71 10.43
C MET A 445 -1.57 -25.75 10.79
N LEU A 446 -0.73 -25.24 9.90
CA LEU A 446 0.72 -25.22 10.03
C LEU A 446 1.21 -23.78 10.19
N LEU A 447 1.99 -23.54 11.25
CA LEU A 447 2.65 -22.26 11.47
C LEU A 447 3.98 -22.21 10.70
N ARG A 448 4.23 -21.15 9.93
CA ARG A 448 5.48 -20.88 9.20
C ARG A 448 6.12 -19.56 9.64
N ASP A 449 7.28 -19.22 9.08
CA ASP A 449 8.05 -17.98 9.28
C ASP A 449 8.72 -17.79 10.64
N PHE A 450 9.51 -18.78 11.06
CA PHE A 450 10.31 -18.68 12.29
C PHE A 450 11.53 -17.75 12.15
N GLY A 451 11.68 -17.04 11.03
CA GLY A 451 12.81 -16.14 10.77
C GLY A 451 13.00 -15.04 11.81
N LEU A 452 11.92 -14.42 12.32
CA LEU A 452 12.06 -13.48 13.45
C LEU A 452 12.42 -14.23 14.74
N ALA A 453 11.84 -15.39 15.02
CA ALA A 453 12.22 -16.20 16.17
C ALA A 453 13.71 -16.63 16.17
N ALA A 454 14.33 -16.69 14.99
CA ALA A 454 15.74 -17.05 14.79
C ALA A 454 16.74 -15.90 15.02
N VAL A 455 16.27 -14.69 15.32
CA VAL A 455 17.13 -13.51 15.53
C VAL A 455 16.72 -12.71 16.77
N PRO A 456 17.61 -11.90 17.38
CA PRO A 456 17.23 -11.04 18.49
C PRO A 456 16.15 -10.02 18.14
N PRO A 457 15.28 -9.61 19.08
CA PRO A 457 14.30 -8.57 18.83
C PRO A 457 14.85 -7.21 18.51
N ARG A 458 14.19 -6.52 17.57
CA ARG A 458 14.53 -5.16 17.13
C ARG A 458 13.31 -4.26 17.21
N PRO A 459 13.46 -2.99 17.66
CA PRO A 459 12.39 -2.01 17.56
C PRO A 459 11.96 -1.82 16.11
N GLY A 460 10.65 -1.69 15.88
CA GLY A 460 10.05 -1.50 14.56
C GLY A 460 9.79 -2.78 13.77
N GLU A 461 10.17 -3.96 14.27
CA GLU A 461 10.00 -5.22 13.54
C GLU A 461 8.54 -5.57 13.26
N ASN A 462 8.31 -6.38 12.22
CA ASN A 462 6.98 -6.81 11.78
C ASN A 462 5.97 -5.65 11.63
N PRO A 463 6.27 -4.61 10.83
CA PRO A 463 5.34 -3.50 10.63
C PRO A 463 4.05 -4.00 9.99
N GLY A 464 2.91 -3.48 10.45
CA GLY A 464 1.60 -3.82 9.91
C GLY A 464 0.48 -3.85 10.95
N PRO A 465 -0.74 -4.24 10.54
CA PRO A 465 -1.93 -4.17 11.39
C PRO A 465 -1.83 -5.07 12.64
N TYR A 466 -1.11 -6.18 12.55
CA TYR A 466 -0.93 -7.13 13.66
C TYR A 466 0.23 -6.75 14.59
N GLN A 467 0.96 -5.66 14.34
CA GLN A 467 2.14 -5.28 15.12
C GLN A 467 1.79 -4.95 16.58
N ALA A 468 2.42 -5.66 17.52
CA ALA A 468 2.20 -5.44 18.94
C ALA A 468 2.85 -4.11 19.42
N PRO A 469 2.32 -3.47 20.49
CA PRO A 469 2.85 -2.21 21.00
C PRO A 469 4.34 -2.26 21.37
N GLU A 470 4.83 -3.38 21.91
CA GLU A 470 6.24 -3.61 22.25
C GLU A 470 7.15 -3.81 21.04
N GLN A 471 6.60 -4.05 19.85
CA GLN A 471 7.38 -4.14 18.61
C GLN A 471 7.57 -2.77 17.94
N ARG A 472 6.85 -1.71 18.37
CA ARG A 472 6.90 -0.40 17.74
C ARG A 472 8.17 0.37 18.10
N HIS A 473 8.57 1.29 17.23
CA HIS A 473 9.66 2.24 17.53
C HIS A 473 9.33 3.04 18.79
N GLY A 474 10.33 3.25 19.66
CA GLY A 474 10.20 4.00 20.91
C GLY A 474 9.53 3.26 22.06
N SER A 475 9.22 1.97 21.92
CA SER A 475 8.66 1.18 23.03
C SER A 475 9.69 0.88 24.12
N GLY A 476 9.28 1.02 25.38
CA GLY A 476 10.10 0.67 26.55
C GLY A 476 10.05 -0.82 26.91
N ALA A 477 9.17 -1.61 26.29
CA ALA A 477 9.05 -3.05 26.50
C ALA A 477 9.71 -3.82 25.35
N ARG A 478 10.29 -4.99 25.64
CA ARG A 478 10.89 -5.86 24.62
C ARG A 478 9.89 -6.91 24.10
N PRO A 479 9.89 -7.22 22.80
CA PRO A 479 9.11 -8.33 22.25
C PRO A 479 9.46 -9.68 22.91
N GLY A 480 8.44 -10.52 23.11
CA GLY A 480 8.55 -11.80 23.82
C GLY A 480 7.30 -12.67 23.62
N PRO A 481 7.07 -13.73 24.41
CA PRO A 481 5.92 -14.63 24.23
C PRO A 481 4.55 -13.93 24.29
N ALA A 482 4.45 -12.84 25.06
CA ALA A 482 3.24 -12.01 25.13
C ALA A 482 2.94 -11.25 23.81
N THR A 483 3.94 -11.06 22.94
CA THR A 483 3.77 -10.52 21.59
C THR A 483 2.94 -11.46 20.73
N ASP A 484 3.19 -12.76 20.81
CA ASP A 484 2.44 -13.76 20.06
C ASP A 484 0.99 -13.84 20.53
N VAL A 485 0.74 -13.70 21.84
CA VAL A 485 -0.61 -13.63 22.41
C VAL A 485 -1.39 -12.46 21.82
N TYR A 486 -0.76 -11.28 21.74
CA TYR A 486 -1.38 -10.11 21.14
C TYR A 486 -1.73 -10.34 19.66
N GLN A 487 -0.79 -10.89 18.89
CA GLN A 487 -0.99 -11.14 17.46
C GLN A 487 -2.10 -12.18 17.21
N LEU A 488 -2.21 -13.23 18.04
CA LEU A 488 -3.35 -14.15 18.01
C LEU A 488 -4.67 -13.45 18.35
N GLY A 489 -4.66 -12.59 19.38
CA GLY A 489 -5.81 -11.76 19.73
C GLY A 489 -6.25 -10.86 18.58
N ALA A 490 -5.29 -10.29 17.85
CA ALA A 490 -5.54 -9.44 16.69
C ALA A 490 -6.12 -10.23 15.49
N LEU A 491 -5.68 -11.47 15.27
CA LEU A 491 -6.28 -12.38 14.28
C LEU A 491 -7.73 -12.73 14.61
N LEU A 492 -8.01 -13.06 15.88
CA LEU A 492 -9.36 -13.36 16.35
C LEU A 492 -10.26 -12.12 16.32
N TYR A 493 -9.73 -10.94 16.65
CA TYR A 493 -10.45 -9.68 16.51
C TYR A 493 -10.91 -9.46 15.08
N ARG A 494 -10.03 -9.67 14.10
CA ARG A 494 -10.41 -9.58 12.68
C ARG A 494 -11.47 -10.61 12.30
N ALA A 495 -11.34 -11.86 12.79
CA ALA A 495 -12.36 -12.89 12.55
C ALA A 495 -13.74 -12.51 13.12
N LEU A 496 -13.77 -11.90 14.31
CA LEU A 496 -15.00 -11.50 15.00
C LEU A 496 -15.64 -10.24 14.44
N THR A 497 -14.85 -9.28 13.96
CA THR A 497 -15.34 -7.94 13.59
C THR A 497 -15.35 -7.67 12.09
N GLY A 498 -14.62 -8.47 11.32
CA GLY A 498 -14.30 -8.18 9.93
C GLY A 498 -13.40 -6.97 9.72
N ARG A 499 -12.88 -6.35 10.78
CA ARG A 499 -12.02 -5.18 10.70
C ARG A 499 -10.57 -5.55 10.95
N GLU A 500 -9.66 -4.92 10.22
CA GLU A 500 -8.24 -5.08 10.51
C GLU A 500 -7.86 -4.40 11.84
N PRO A 501 -6.95 -5.00 12.62
CA PRO A 501 -6.42 -4.38 13.83
C PRO A 501 -5.63 -3.11 13.46
N GLY A 502 -6.02 -1.95 14.02
CA GLY A 502 -5.38 -0.66 13.73
C GLY A 502 -4.40 -0.19 14.82
N PRO A 503 -3.43 0.69 14.50
CA PRO A 503 -2.52 1.25 15.51
C PRO A 503 -3.29 2.07 16.55
N GLY A 504 -3.36 1.57 17.78
CA GLY A 504 -4.09 2.24 18.88
C GLY A 504 -5.61 2.02 18.88
N ALA A 505 -6.14 1.20 17.96
CA ALA A 505 -7.57 1.05 17.71
C ALA A 505 -8.28 -0.01 18.58
N PHE A 506 -7.63 -0.53 19.62
CA PHE A 506 -8.26 -1.48 20.54
C PHE A 506 -9.08 -0.73 21.59
N GLY A 507 -10.17 -0.11 21.14
CA GLY A 507 -11.30 0.12 22.04
C GLY A 507 -11.88 -1.23 22.51
N PRO A 508 -12.74 -1.24 23.55
CA PRO A 508 -13.51 -2.45 23.84
C PRO A 508 -14.18 -2.92 22.54
N PRO A 509 -14.22 -4.24 22.27
CA PRO A 509 -15.00 -4.77 21.17
C PRO A 509 -16.39 -4.11 21.23
N PRO A 510 -16.92 -3.52 20.12
CA PRO A 510 -18.17 -2.77 20.17
C PRO A 510 -19.22 -3.56 20.94
N ALA A 511 -20.07 -2.91 21.75
CA ALA A 511 -21.18 -3.58 22.45
C ALA A 511 -22.07 -4.42 21.50
N ALA A 512 -22.02 -4.14 20.19
CA ALA A 512 -22.61 -4.93 19.11
C ALA A 512 -22.00 -6.34 18.88
N LEU A 513 -20.88 -6.70 19.53
CA LEU A 513 -20.34 -8.07 19.53
C LEU A 513 -21.10 -9.00 20.48
N SER A 514 -21.73 -8.46 21.53
CA SER A 514 -22.62 -9.23 22.42
C SER A 514 -23.96 -9.59 21.76
N SER A 515 -24.28 -9.04 20.58
CA SER A 515 -25.41 -9.46 19.73
C SER A 515 -25.00 -10.38 18.57
N SER A 516 -23.71 -10.76 18.48
CA SER A 516 -23.20 -11.71 17.48
C SER A 516 -23.17 -13.13 18.08
N SER A 517 -23.23 -14.16 17.24
CA SER A 517 -23.18 -15.59 17.60
C SER A 517 -21.84 -16.06 18.20
N ALA A 518 -21.01 -15.14 18.72
CA ALA A 518 -19.71 -15.43 19.31
C ALA A 518 -19.83 -15.63 20.84
N PRO A 519 -19.26 -16.71 21.41
CA PRO A 519 -19.20 -16.92 22.85
C PRO A 519 -18.57 -15.76 23.63
N ASP A 520 -19.16 -15.38 24.77
CA ASP A 520 -18.59 -14.35 25.66
C ASP A 520 -17.17 -14.68 26.13
N SER A 521 -16.89 -15.98 26.28
CA SER A 521 -15.57 -16.50 26.63
C SER A 521 -14.51 -16.12 25.59
N LEU A 522 -14.88 -16.11 24.30
CA LEU A 522 -14.04 -15.68 23.19
C LEU A 522 -13.84 -14.17 23.19
N VAL A 523 -14.90 -13.38 23.39
CA VAL A 523 -14.82 -11.91 23.46
C VAL A 523 -13.87 -11.48 24.58
N ARG A 524 -14.04 -12.03 25.79
CA ARG A 524 -13.16 -11.74 26.93
C ARG A 524 -11.70 -12.12 26.65
N LEU A 525 -11.47 -13.26 25.99
CA LEU A 525 -10.13 -13.70 25.62
C LEU A 525 -9.44 -12.71 24.68
N VAL A 526 -10.16 -12.27 23.63
CA VAL A 526 -9.66 -11.29 22.66
C VAL A 526 -9.36 -9.95 23.33
N THR A 527 -10.26 -9.44 24.17
CA THR A 527 -10.02 -8.21 24.95
C THR A 527 -8.79 -8.33 25.86
N GLY A 528 -8.59 -9.47 26.53
CA GLY A 528 -7.43 -9.71 27.37
C GLY A 528 -6.11 -9.76 26.58
N ALA A 529 -6.11 -10.40 25.41
CA ALA A 529 -4.92 -10.51 24.57
C ALA A 529 -4.47 -9.18 23.95
N LEU A 530 -5.40 -8.25 23.72
CA LEU A 530 -5.14 -6.96 23.07
C LEU A 530 -4.74 -5.84 24.05
N ARG A 531 -4.48 -6.18 25.31
CA ARG A 531 -3.97 -5.24 26.32
C ARG A 531 -2.64 -4.63 25.87
N GLN A 532 -2.49 -3.33 26.09
CA GLN A 532 -1.30 -2.59 25.65
C GLN A 532 -0.03 -3.08 26.37
N LYS A 533 -0.10 -3.31 27.68
CA LYS A 533 1.02 -3.82 28.46
C LYS A 533 1.14 -5.34 28.31
N PRO A 534 2.31 -5.88 27.92
CA PRO A 534 2.51 -7.32 27.74
C PRO A 534 2.18 -8.16 28.98
N GLY A 535 2.48 -7.66 30.18
CA GLY A 535 2.23 -8.36 31.45
C GLY A 535 0.76 -8.47 31.86
N GLU A 536 -0.14 -7.72 31.21
CA GLU A 536 -1.59 -7.78 31.47
C GLU A 536 -2.31 -8.80 30.58
N ARG A 537 -1.60 -9.41 29.63
CA ARG A 537 -2.15 -10.39 28.68
C ARG A 537 -2.18 -11.79 29.30
N PRO A 538 -3.14 -12.66 28.91
CA PRO A 538 -3.15 -14.04 29.39
C PRO A 538 -1.91 -14.81 28.93
N ARG A 539 -1.50 -15.82 29.71
CA ARG A 539 -0.44 -16.75 29.29
C ARG A 539 -0.91 -17.56 28.08
N MET A 540 0.01 -17.94 27.19
CA MET A 540 -0.29 -18.71 25.98
C MET A 540 -1.04 -20.02 26.28
N ARG A 541 -0.67 -20.73 27.35
CA ARG A 541 -1.37 -21.93 27.82
C ARG A 541 -2.84 -21.67 28.14
N THR A 542 -3.12 -20.62 28.91
CA THR A 542 -4.49 -20.22 29.25
C THR A 542 -5.25 -19.85 27.98
N PHE A 543 -4.62 -19.07 27.10
CA PHE A 543 -5.19 -18.67 25.82
C PHE A 543 -5.60 -19.87 24.96
N ARG A 544 -4.70 -20.86 24.81
CA ARG A 544 -4.97 -22.10 24.08
C ARG A 544 -6.12 -22.90 24.68
N LEU A 545 -6.13 -23.10 26.00
CA LEU A 545 -7.18 -23.88 26.67
C LEU A 545 -8.55 -23.21 26.50
N THR A 546 -8.61 -21.87 26.56
CA THR A 546 -9.83 -21.13 26.28
C THR A 546 -10.28 -21.31 24.82
N LEU A 547 -9.36 -21.24 23.83
CA LEU A 547 -9.72 -21.51 22.43
C LEU A 547 -10.29 -22.92 22.22
N LEU A 548 -9.71 -23.94 22.86
CA LEU A 548 -10.24 -25.31 22.79
C LEU A 548 -11.64 -25.43 23.39
N SER A 549 -11.91 -24.71 24.49
CA SER A 549 -13.25 -24.65 25.08
C SER A 549 -14.24 -23.96 24.15
N VAL A 550 -13.87 -22.79 23.60
CA VAL A 550 -14.69 -22.03 22.64
C VAL A 550 -14.99 -22.84 21.38
N ALA A 551 -14.01 -23.60 20.87
CA ALA A 551 -14.21 -24.45 19.70
C ALA A 551 -15.26 -25.55 19.94
N ARG A 552 -15.35 -26.08 21.17
CA ARG A 552 -16.39 -27.07 21.54
C ARG A 552 -17.76 -26.40 21.65
N GLU A 553 -17.82 -25.21 22.24
CA GLU A 553 -19.04 -24.41 22.36
C GLU A 553 -19.60 -24.07 20.97
N LEU A 554 -18.77 -23.54 20.07
CA LEU A 554 -19.14 -23.23 18.68
C LEU A 554 -19.56 -24.47 17.88
N ALA A 555 -19.03 -25.67 18.19
CA ALA A 555 -19.45 -26.91 17.55
C ALA A 555 -20.83 -27.40 18.01
N SER A 556 -21.27 -26.99 19.20
CA SER A 556 -22.56 -27.36 19.79
C SER A 556 -23.74 -26.47 19.37
N VAL A 557 -23.47 -25.37 18.63
CA VAL A 557 -24.51 -24.48 18.10
C VAL A 557 -25.11 -25.10 16.83
N PRO A 558 -26.42 -25.44 16.79
CA PRO A 558 -27.04 -25.96 15.59
C PRO A 558 -26.98 -24.94 14.44
N PRO A 559 -26.83 -25.38 13.17
CA PRO A 559 -26.84 -24.45 12.05
C PRO A 559 -28.18 -23.68 12.01
N PRO A 560 -28.17 -22.38 11.64
CA PRO A 560 -29.40 -21.60 11.55
C PRO A 560 -30.37 -22.30 10.58
N GLN A 561 -31.61 -22.52 11.04
CA GLN A 561 -32.68 -23.01 10.17
C GLN A 561 -32.86 -22.00 9.03
N ARG A 562 -32.83 -22.49 7.80
CA ARG A 562 -32.86 -21.69 6.57
C ARG A 562 -34.16 -20.93 6.39
#